data_AF-A0ABC8SBG0-F1
#
_entry.id   AF-A0ABC8SBG0-F1
#
_cell.length_a   1.000
_cell.length_b   1.000
_cell.length_c   1.000
_cell.angle_alpha   90.00
_cell.angle_beta   90.00
_cell.angle_gamma   90.00
#
_symmetry.space_group_name_H-M   'P 1'
#
loop_
_entity.id
_entity.type
_entity.pdbx_description
1 polymer ?
#
loop_
_entity_poly.entity_id
_entity_poly.type
_entity_poly.pdbx_seq_one_letter_code
_entity_poly.pdbx_strand_id
1 'polypeptide(L)'
;MSRIKFFKVAYSKKDGRPVNDVVAQALSDMDELVSQMLESSMQSSSTIDEVFTQVMGPERPGHVRTYGLGPSRRDVFGHKKSEEMQAMQSQIDEQLSRHKAEIKAKLLEMEAQ
;
A
#
# COMPACT_ATOMS: atom_id res chain seq x y z
N MET A 1 6.51 22.02 -5.33
CA MET A 1 5.50 21.82 -4.25
C MET A 1 6.03 20.70 -3.36
N SER A 2 6.23 20.92 -2.05
CA SER A 2 6.85 19.94 -1.14
C SER A 2 5.85 18.90 -0.59
N ARG A 3 6.35 17.76 -0.10
CA ARG A 3 5.49 16.71 0.49
C ARG A 3 4.71 17.18 1.71
N ILE A 4 5.35 17.97 2.57
CA ILE A 4 4.72 18.60 3.74
C ILE A 4 3.55 19.50 3.32
N LYS A 5 3.75 20.35 2.30
CA LYS A 5 2.69 21.25 1.80
C LYS A 5 1.49 20.49 1.28
N PHE A 6 1.73 19.41 0.53
CA PHE A 6 0.64 18.57 0.04
C PHE A 6 -0.08 17.88 1.21
N PHE A 7 0.66 17.26 2.13
CA PHE A 7 0.10 16.56 3.28
C PHE A 7 -0.80 17.48 4.11
N LYS A 8 -0.35 18.71 4.36
CA LYS A 8 -1.15 19.75 5.03
C LYS A 8 -2.47 20.01 4.31
N VAL A 9 -2.48 20.11 2.98
CA VAL A 9 -3.72 20.32 2.22
C VAL A 9 -4.63 19.08 2.26
N ALA A 10 -4.08 17.89 2.06
CA ALA A 10 -4.84 16.64 1.97
C ALA A 10 -5.46 16.22 3.31
N TYR A 11 -4.81 16.54 4.43
CA TYR A 11 -5.23 16.17 5.78
C TYR A 11 -5.70 17.37 6.60
N SER A 12 -6.11 18.45 5.93
CA SER A 12 -6.86 19.55 6.56
C SER A 12 -8.33 19.52 6.19
N LYS A 13 -9.17 19.92 7.13
CA LYS A 13 -10.59 20.22 6.91
C LYS A 13 -10.72 21.50 6.07
N LYS A 14 -11.94 21.80 5.62
CA LYS A 14 -12.24 23.02 4.83
C LYS A 14 -11.86 24.33 5.55
N ASP A 15 -11.82 24.32 6.88
CA ASP A 15 -11.42 25.44 7.73
C ASP A 15 -9.89 25.52 7.97
N GLY A 16 -9.11 24.63 7.35
CA GLY A 16 -7.65 24.57 7.48
C GLY A 16 -7.14 23.87 8.73
N ARG A 17 -8.02 23.33 9.58
CA ARG A 17 -7.60 22.58 10.78
C ARG A 17 -7.25 21.14 10.42
N PRO A 18 -6.29 20.50 11.12
CA PRO A 18 -6.02 19.07 10.95
C PRO A 18 -7.28 18.23 11.10
N VAL A 19 -7.38 17.15 10.32
CA VAL A 19 -8.55 16.24 10.37
C VAL A 19 -8.68 15.52 11.70
N ASN A 20 -7.58 15.21 12.38
CA ASN A 20 -7.52 14.57 13.70
C ASN A 20 -6.23 14.93 14.46
N ASP A 21 -6.12 14.49 15.71
CA ASP A 21 -4.99 14.81 16.60
C ASP A 21 -3.68 14.19 16.13
N VAL A 22 -3.72 13.01 15.51
CA VAL A 22 -2.53 12.34 14.95
C VAL A 22 -1.92 13.17 13.84
N VAL A 23 -2.75 13.71 12.94
CA VAL A 23 -2.31 14.62 11.88
C VAL A 23 -1.83 15.94 12.46
N ALA A 24 -2.50 16.46 13.50
CA ALA A 24 -2.06 17.68 14.18
C ALA A 24 -0.64 17.53 14.75
N GLN A 25 -0.37 16.40 15.42
CA GLN A 25 0.95 16.10 15.94
C GLN A 25 1.99 15.98 14.82
N ALA A 26 1.69 15.20 13.77
CA ALA A 26 2.61 15.03 12.64
C ALA A 26 2.95 16.34 11.94
N LEU A 27 1.96 17.24 11.76
CA LEU A 27 2.20 18.57 11.21
C LEU A 27 3.05 19.44 12.13
N SER A 28 2.84 19.35 13.45
CA SER A 28 3.67 20.04 14.44
C SER A 28 5.12 19.57 14.39
N ASP A 29 5.37 18.26 14.36
CA ASP A 29 6.70 17.68 14.28
C ASP A 29 7.42 18.10 12.98
N MET A 30 6.68 18.13 11.87
CA MET A 30 7.21 18.62 10.58
C MET A 30 7.59 20.10 10.63
N ASP A 31 6.72 20.96 11.17
CA ASP A 31 6.96 22.40 11.27
C ASP A 31 8.18 22.70 12.19
N GLU A 32 8.34 21.95 13.27
CA GLU A 32 9.50 22.05 14.18
C GLU A 32 10.81 21.68 13.46
N LEU A 33 10.85 20.52 12.80
CA LEU A 33 12.04 20.07 12.08
C LEU A 33 12.41 21.01 10.92
N VAL A 34 11.42 21.52 10.18
CA VAL A 34 11.65 22.51 9.13
C VAL A 34 12.24 23.80 9.71
N SER A 35 11.81 24.22 10.90
CA SER A 35 12.32 25.42 11.57
C SER A 35 13.79 25.25 11.97
N GLN A 36 14.16 24.10 12.56
CA GLN A 36 15.54 23.78 12.90
C GLN A 36 16.47 23.75 11.67
N MET A 37 15.96 23.29 10.53
CA MET A 37 16.73 23.26 9.28
C MET A 37 16.89 24.64 8.64
N LEU A 38 15.89 25.52 8.80
CA LEU A 38 15.97 26.91 8.37
C LEU A 38 17.09 27.64 9.12
N GLU A 39 17.22 27.39 10.43
CA GLU A 39 18.31 27.93 11.26
C GLU A 39 19.69 27.42 10.81
N SER A 40 19.76 26.21 10.27
CA SER A 40 21.01 25.58 9.82
C SER A 40 21.42 25.92 8.37
N SER A 41 20.68 26.77 7.65
CA SER A 41 20.94 27.13 6.23
C SER A 41 20.96 25.93 5.24
N MET A 42 20.43 24.77 5.63
CA MET A 42 20.45 23.53 4.83
C MET A 42 19.21 23.40 3.94
N GLN A 43 18.87 24.46 3.19
CA GLN A 43 17.67 24.46 2.35
C GLN A 43 17.93 23.91 0.95
N SER A 44 17.54 22.64 0.75
CA SER A 44 17.27 22.09 -0.58
C SER A 44 15.90 21.41 -0.56
N SER A 45 15.25 21.28 -1.73
CA SER A 45 13.97 20.57 -1.80
C SER A 45 14.09 19.11 -1.33
N SER A 46 15.25 18.49 -1.56
CA SER A 46 15.59 17.16 -1.03
C SER A 46 15.58 17.13 0.49
N THR A 47 16.16 18.14 1.16
CA THR A 47 16.21 18.17 2.62
C THR A 47 14.83 18.37 3.25
N ILE A 48 13.95 19.17 2.64
CA ILE A 48 12.56 19.33 3.13
C ILE A 48 11.77 18.02 3.00
N ASP A 49 12.03 17.27 1.93
CA ASP A 49 11.42 15.98 1.76
C ASP A 49 11.95 14.98 2.80
N GLU A 50 13.24 15.02 3.18
CA GLU A 50 13.77 14.16 4.26
C GLU A 50 13.03 14.33 5.59
N VAL A 51 12.62 15.57 5.94
CA VAL A 51 11.78 15.82 7.13
C VAL A 51 10.48 15.01 7.08
N PHE A 52 9.82 14.98 5.93
CA PHE A 52 8.60 14.19 5.77
C PHE A 52 8.87 12.70 6.00
N THR A 53 9.97 12.17 5.48
CA THR A 53 10.38 10.77 5.71
C THR A 53 10.70 10.51 7.19
N GLN A 54 11.30 11.48 7.88
CA GLN A 54 11.64 11.35 9.30
C GLN A 54 10.39 11.25 10.18
N VAL A 55 9.37 12.07 9.90
CA VAL A 55 8.10 12.05 10.67
C VAL A 55 7.21 10.87 10.28
N MET A 56 7.06 10.57 8.98
CA MET A 56 6.12 9.54 8.49
C MET A 56 6.75 8.13 8.42
N GLY A 57 8.05 8.05 8.64
CA GLY A 57 8.87 6.85 8.44
C GLY A 57 9.23 6.59 6.98
N PRO A 58 10.20 5.70 6.73
CA PRO A 58 10.65 5.36 5.38
C PRO A 58 9.54 4.77 4.52
N GLU A 59 9.62 5.01 3.22
CA GLU A 59 8.83 4.30 2.21
C GLU A 59 9.02 2.78 2.35
N ARG A 60 7.92 2.02 2.25
CA ARG A 60 8.01 0.55 2.24
C ARG A 60 8.55 0.07 0.90
N PRO A 61 9.31 -1.04 0.85
CA PRO A 61 9.74 -1.64 -0.41
C PRO A 61 8.56 -1.86 -1.37
N GLY A 62 8.72 -1.42 -2.63
CA GLY A 62 7.69 -1.53 -3.66
C GLY A 62 6.48 -0.62 -3.48
N HIS A 63 6.51 0.31 -2.51
CA HIS A 63 5.50 1.34 -2.33
C HIS A 63 6.15 2.70 -2.51
N VAL A 64 5.70 3.45 -3.50
CA VAL A 64 5.87 4.90 -3.45
C VAL A 64 4.74 5.38 -2.56
N ARG A 65 5.05 5.79 -1.33
CA ARG A 65 4.11 6.55 -0.50
C ARG A 65 3.95 7.91 -1.20
N THR A 66 3.11 7.92 -2.23
CA THR A 66 2.45 9.17 -2.57
C THR A 66 1.50 9.49 -1.41
N TYR A 67 0.86 10.64 -1.49
CA TYR A 67 0.18 11.37 -0.42
C TYR A 67 -1.02 10.69 0.28
N GLY A 68 -1.12 9.36 0.28
CA GLY A 68 -2.09 8.57 1.04
C GLY A 68 -2.83 7.52 0.22
N LEU A 69 -2.77 7.61 -1.12
CA LEU A 69 -3.51 6.74 -2.06
C LEU A 69 -2.70 6.50 -3.35
N GLY A 70 -1.39 6.32 -3.23
CA GLY A 70 -0.53 6.06 -4.38
C GLY A 70 -0.75 4.67 -4.93
N PRO A 71 -0.74 4.50 -6.27
CA PRO A 71 -0.78 3.18 -6.85
C PRO A 71 0.39 2.39 -6.30
N SER A 72 0.07 1.36 -5.53
CA SER A 72 1.03 0.35 -5.13
C SER A 72 1.42 -0.46 -6.37
N ARG A 73 2.57 -1.13 -6.30
CA ARG A 73 2.99 -2.04 -7.38
C ARG A 73 1.90 -3.10 -7.71
N ARG A 74 1.02 -3.43 -6.76
CA ARG A 74 -0.13 -4.33 -6.97
C ARG A 74 -1.23 -3.67 -7.80
N ASP A 75 -1.46 -2.38 -7.63
CA ASP A 75 -2.48 -1.65 -8.40
C ASP A 75 -2.09 -1.53 -9.88
N VAL A 76 -0.79 -1.50 -10.17
CA VAL A 76 -0.26 -1.40 -11.55
C VAL A 76 -0.01 -2.77 -12.18
N PHE A 77 0.59 -3.71 -11.45
CA PHE A 77 1.08 -4.98 -12.01
C PHE A 77 0.30 -6.22 -11.55
N GLY A 78 -0.73 -6.04 -10.72
CA GLY A 78 -1.52 -7.14 -10.15
C GLY A 78 -0.73 -8.04 -9.19
N HIS A 79 -1.38 -9.10 -8.74
CA HIS A 79 -0.72 -10.16 -7.97
C HIS A 79 0.04 -11.10 -8.90
N LYS A 80 1.37 -11.07 -8.87
CA LYS A 80 2.17 -12.17 -9.42
C LYS A 80 2.15 -13.32 -8.41
N LYS A 81 1.49 -14.43 -8.74
CA LYS A 81 1.57 -15.67 -7.95
C LYS A 81 3.00 -16.20 -8.06
N SER A 82 3.59 -16.56 -6.92
CA SER A 82 4.86 -17.31 -6.87
C SER A 82 4.73 -18.58 -7.73
N GLU A 83 5.83 -19.05 -8.32
CA GLU A 83 5.87 -20.28 -9.10
C GLU A 83 5.34 -21.47 -8.29
N GLU A 84 5.68 -21.54 -6.99
CA GLU A 84 5.16 -22.56 -6.07
C GLU A 84 3.63 -22.49 -5.90
N MET A 85 3.09 -21.26 -5.84
CA MET A 85 1.67 -21.01 -5.68
C MET A 85 0.89 -21.33 -6.97
N GLN A 86 1.54 -21.18 -8.13
CA GLN A 86 0.98 -21.61 -9.41
C GLN A 86 0.99 -23.14 -9.52
N ALA A 87 2.09 -23.79 -9.16
CA ALA A 87 2.20 -25.25 -9.17
C ALA A 87 1.16 -25.89 -8.24
N MET A 88 1.00 -25.35 -7.02
CA MET A 88 -0.01 -25.81 -6.07
C MET A 88 -1.43 -25.64 -6.62
N GLN A 89 -1.73 -24.53 -7.29
CA GLN A 89 -3.04 -24.29 -7.89
C GLN A 89 -3.35 -25.32 -8.98
N SER A 90 -2.40 -25.56 -9.89
CA SER A 90 -2.56 -26.57 -10.95
C SER A 90 -2.82 -27.97 -10.37
N GLN A 91 -2.15 -28.32 -9.28
CA GLN A 91 -2.33 -29.60 -8.61
C GLN A 91 -3.73 -29.74 -7.97
N ILE A 92 -4.24 -28.66 -7.36
CA ILE A 92 -5.61 -28.61 -6.82
C ILE A 92 -6.64 -28.76 -7.93
N ASP A 93 -6.47 -28.05 -9.04
CA ASP A 93 -7.40 -28.08 -10.18
C ASP A 93 -7.45 -29.48 -10.82
N GLU A 94 -6.31 -30.15 -10.91
CA GLU A 94 -6.23 -31.53 -11.42
C GLU A 94 -6.95 -32.52 -10.48
N GLN A 95 -6.72 -32.43 -9.16
CA GLN A 95 -7.40 -33.28 -8.18
C GLN A 95 -8.93 -33.06 -8.21
N LEU A 96 -9.38 -31.81 -8.34
CA LEU A 96 -10.79 -31.47 -8.44
C LEU A 96 -11.43 -32.07 -9.69
N SER A 97 -10.72 -32.03 -10.83
CA SER A 97 -11.17 -32.63 -12.08
C SER A 97 -11.36 -34.14 -11.95
N ARG A 98 -10.39 -34.83 -11.35
CA ARG A 98 -10.44 -36.28 -11.11
C ARG A 98 -11.64 -36.65 -10.22
N HIS A 99 -11.80 -35.97 -9.09
CA HIS A 99 -12.94 -36.24 -8.20
C HIS A 99 -14.29 -35.95 -8.85
N LYS A 100 -14.40 -34.89 -9.67
CA LYS A 100 -15.62 -34.62 -10.43
C LYS A 100 -15.94 -35.75 -11.42
N ALA A 101 -14.95 -36.29 -12.10
CA ALA A 101 -15.13 -37.40 -13.02
C ALA A 101 -15.57 -38.69 -12.28
N GLU A 102 -14.95 -38.99 -11.14
CA GLU A 102 -15.32 -40.14 -10.30
C GLU A 102 -16.76 -40.04 -9.79
N ILE A 103 -17.16 -38.88 -9.27
CA ILE A 103 -18.53 -38.65 -8.80
C ILE A 103 -19.52 -38.83 -9.95
N LYS A 104 -19.21 -38.29 -11.13
CA LYS A 104 -20.07 -38.42 -12.31
C LYS A 104 -20.21 -39.87 -12.77
N ALA A 105 -19.12 -40.65 -12.75
CA ALA A 105 -19.15 -42.06 -13.10
C ALA A 105 -20.03 -42.87 -12.14
N LYS A 106 -19.88 -42.65 -10.82
CA LYS A 106 -20.71 -43.31 -9.80
C LYS A 106 -22.19 -42.97 -9.91
N LEU A 107 -22.51 -41.73 -10.28
CA LEU A 107 -23.89 -41.29 -10.51
C LEU A 107 -24.55 -42.04 -11.68
N LEU A 108 -23.82 -42.19 -12.79
CA LEU A 108 -24.30 -42.93 -13.96
C LEU A 108 -24.48 -44.43 -13.67
N GLU A 109 -23.60 -45.02 -12.87
CA GLU A 109 -23.73 -46.43 -12.45
C GLU A 109 -24.95 -46.66 -11.53
N MET A 110 -25.30 -45.69 -10.67
CA MET A 110 -26.51 -45.76 -9.85
C MET A 110 -27.80 -45.58 -10.65
N GLU A 111 -27.80 -44.76 -11.70
CA GLU A 111 -28.98 -44.55 -12.55
C GLU A 111 -29.26 -45.73 -13.49
N ALA A 112 -28.29 -46.63 -13.67
CA ALA A 112 -28.41 -47.83 -14.51
C ALA A 112 -28.89 -49.09 -13.76
N GLN A 113 -29.19 -48.98 -12.46
CA GLN A 113 -29.76 -50.04 -11.59
C GLN A 113 -31.25 -49.80 -11.34
#